data_AF-A0A9E5VP53-F1
#
_entry.id   AF-A0A9E5VP53-F1
#
_cell.length_a   1.000
_cell.length_b   1.000
_cell.length_c   1.000
_cell.angle_alpha   90.00
_cell.angle_beta   90.00
_cell.angle_gamma   90.00
#
_symmetry.space_group_name_H-M   'P 1'
#
loop_
_entity.id
_entity.type
_entity.pdbx_description
1 polymer ?
#
loop_
_entity_poly.entity_id
_entity_poly.type
_entity_poly.pdbx_seq_one_letter_code
_entity_poly.pdbx_strand_id
1 'polypeptide(L)'
;DVQNGISFAMPAELPVVEAMANLDGLGVLYVDYSFLEAGDLEGLSVNIGVKQGNTELLNELNGSLAKLTQEQRSEMMGQASLRSQG
;
A
#
# COMPACT_ATOMS: atom_id res chain seq x y z
N ASP A 1 -15.80 10.83 1.07
CA ASP A 1 -16.97 9.98 0.77
C ASP A 1 -17.59 9.40 2.03
N VAL A 2 -16.85 8.62 2.83
CA VAL A 2 -17.29 8.17 4.18
C VAL A 2 -17.40 9.34 5.17
N GLN A 3 -16.39 10.23 5.23
CA GLN A 3 -16.43 11.46 6.05
C GLN A 3 -17.62 12.40 5.77
N ASN A 4 -18.11 12.40 4.52
CA ASN A 4 -19.22 13.25 4.09
C ASN A 4 -20.59 12.54 4.23
N GLY A 5 -20.62 11.33 4.81
CA GLY A 5 -21.84 10.54 5.00
C GLY A 5 -22.44 9.97 3.71
N ILE A 6 -21.67 9.94 2.61
CA ILE A 6 -22.16 9.49 1.30
C ILE A 6 -22.03 7.96 1.16
N SER A 7 -21.04 7.35 1.83
CA SER A 7 -20.79 5.92 1.76
C SER A 7 -20.56 5.30 3.15
N PHE A 8 -21.01 4.06 3.35
CA PHE A 8 -20.93 3.34 4.63
C PHE A 8 -19.56 2.70 4.88
N ALA A 9 -18.83 2.34 3.82
CA ALA A 9 -17.51 1.72 3.90
C ALA A 9 -16.69 2.03 2.66
N MET A 10 -15.36 1.93 2.77
CA MET A 10 -14.43 2.07 1.66
C MET A 10 -13.45 0.89 1.69
N PRO A 11 -13.40 0.06 0.63
CA PRO A 11 -12.33 -0.93 0.50
C PRO A 11 -11.04 -0.20 0.15
N ALA A 12 -9.97 -0.51 0.87
CA ALA A 12 -8.64 0.01 0.62
C ALA A 12 -7.58 -0.96 1.14
N GLU A 13 -6.37 -0.86 0.61
CA GLU A 13 -5.22 -1.60 1.09
C GLU A 13 -4.84 -1.12 2.51
N LEU A 14 -4.39 -2.05 3.36
CA LEU A 14 -4.02 -1.75 4.75
C LEU A 14 -3.13 -0.50 4.93
N PRO A 15 -2.04 -0.29 4.17
CA PRO A 15 -1.20 0.91 4.35
C PRO A 15 -1.95 2.22 4.05
N VAL A 16 -2.96 2.19 3.16
CA VAL A 16 -3.82 3.35 2.88
C VAL A 16 -4.79 3.57 4.04
N VAL A 17 -5.38 2.50 4.57
CA VAL A 17 -6.27 2.55 5.74
C VAL A 17 -5.54 3.12 6.97
N GLU A 18 -4.33 2.64 7.23
CA GLU A 18 -3.49 3.13 8.34
C GLU A 18 -3.13 4.61 8.17
N ALA A 19 -2.79 5.05 6.95
CA ALA A 19 -2.54 6.46 6.65
C ALA A 19 -3.79 7.34 6.84
N MET A 20 -4.97 6.83 6.48
CA MET A 20 -6.24 7.56 6.60
C MET A 20 -6.80 7.60 8.03
N ALA A 21 -6.56 6.57 8.83
CA ALA A 21 -6.94 6.53 10.23
C ALA A 21 -6.15 7.54 11.09
N ASN A 22 -5.08 8.12 10.55
CA ASN A 22 -4.37 9.24 11.16
C ASN A 22 -5.09 10.59 10.97
N LEU A 23 -6.20 10.64 10.22
CA LEU A 23 -7.02 11.86 10.07
C LEU A 23 -8.00 12.00 11.24
N ASP A 24 -8.13 13.21 11.77
CA ASP A 24 -9.09 13.52 12.85
C ASP A 24 -10.52 13.09 12.48
N GLY A 25 -11.13 12.28 13.33
CA GLY A 25 -12.51 11.82 13.17
C GLY A 25 -12.70 10.53 12.36
N LEU A 26 -11.63 9.84 11.94
CA LEU A 26 -11.71 8.46 11.48
C LEU A 26 -10.99 7.48 12.41
N GLY A 27 -11.49 6.25 12.42
CA GLY A 27 -10.83 5.12 13.05
C GLY A 27 -11.10 3.85 12.27
N VAL A 28 -10.16 2.91 12.31
CA VAL A 28 -10.34 1.58 11.73
C VAL A 28 -11.18 0.75 12.70
N LEU A 29 -12.41 0.40 12.31
CA LEU A 29 -13.28 -0.43 13.15
C LEU A 29 -13.06 -1.94 12.92
N TYR A 30 -12.83 -2.33 11.67
CA TYR A 30 -12.69 -3.72 11.27
C TYR A 30 -11.94 -3.80 9.94
N VAL A 31 -11.04 -4.78 9.82
CA VAL A 31 -10.37 -5.13 8.57
C VAL A 31 -10.70 -6.59 8.28
N ASP A 32 -11.30 -6.83 7.12
CA ASP A 32 -11.60 -8.16 6.64
C ASP A 32 -10.64 -8.55 5.53
N TYR A 33 -10.09 -9.76 5.61
CA TYR A 33 -9.30 -10.36 4.53
C TYR A 33 -9.90 -11.69 4.07
N SER A 34 -11.04 -12.11 4.64
CA SER A 34 -11.67 -13.40 4.35
C SER A 34 -12.18 -13.51 2.92
N PHE A 35 -12.28 -12.39 2.20
CA PHE A 35 -12.66 -12.34 0.80
C PHE A 35 -11.48 -12.45 -0.18
N LEU A 36 -10.24 -12.41 0.29
CA LEU A 36 -9.06 -12.49 -0.57
C LEU A 36 -8.70 -13.95 -0.85
N GLU A 37 -8.66 -14.34 -2.12
CA GLU A 37 -8.10 -15.63 -2.53
C GLU A 37 -6.57 -15.57 -2.57
N ALA A 38 -5.90 -16.73 -2.60
CA ALA A 38 -4.43 -16.79 -2.63
C ALA A 38 -3.81 -16.00 -3.79
N GLY A 39 -4.52 -15.90 -4.93
CA GLY A 39 -4.09 -15.09 -6.08
C GLY A 39 -4.27 -13.58 -5.89
N ASP A 40 -5.22 -13.16 -5.06
CA ASP A 40 -5.44 -11.73 -4.78
C ASP A 40 -4.33 -11.17 -3.88
N LEU A 41 -3.74 -12.02 -3.03
CA LEU A 41 -2.57 -11.66 -2.21
C LEU A 41 -1.33 -11.36 -3.06
N GLU A 42 -1.16 -11.99 -4.22
CA GLU A 42 -0.09 -11.66 -5.18
C GLU A 42 -0.37 -10.34 -5.91
N GLY A 43 -1.65 -10.02 -6.11
CA GLY A 43 -2.12 -8.78 -6.73
C GLY A 43 -1.96 -7.53 -5.86
N LEU A 44 -1.82 -7.69 -4.54
CA LEU A 44 -1.60 -6.60 -3.57
C LEU A 44 -0.16 -6.06 -3.56
N SER A 45 0.56 -6.17 -4.69
CA SER A 45 1.92 -5.66 -4.84
C SER A 45 1.95 -4.26 -5.46
N VAL A 46 2.74 -3.36 -4.87
CA VAL A 46 3.03 -2.05 -5.45
C VAL A 46 4.23 -2.18 -6.37
N ASN A 47 4.06 -1.80 -7.64
CA ASN A 47 5.08 -1.95 -8.68
C ASN A 47 5.45 -0.61 -9.32
N ILE A 48 6.70 -0.48 -9.79
CA ILE A 48 7.15 0.70 -10.53
C ILE A 48 6.91 0.46 -12.03
N GLY A 49 5.99 1.23 -12.62
CA GLY A 49 5.74 1.19 -14.05
C GLY A 49 6.87 1.85 -14.84
N VAL A 50 7.43 1.12 -15.82
CA VAL A 50 8.46 1.63 -16.74
C VAL A 50 7.92 1.57 -18.17
N LYS A 51 8.20 2.60 -18.98
CA LYS A 51 7.82 2.62 -20.40
C LYS A 51 8.39 1.41 -21.12
N GLN A 52 7.55 0.73 -21.92
CA GLN A 52 7.96 -0.42 -22.72
C GLN A 52 9.19 -0.09 -23.58
N GLY A 53 10.16 -1.01 -23.60
CA GLY A 53 11.43 -0.86 -24.33
C GLY A 53 12.55 -0.19 -23.52
N ASN A 54 12.26 0.40 -22.36
CA ASN A 54 13.30 0.94 -21.47
C ASN A 54 13.83 -0.15 -20.52
N THR A 55 14.53 -1.13 -21.09
CA THR A 55 15.05 -2.30 -20.38
C THR A 55 16.19 -1.98 -19.43
N GLU A 56 17.02 -0.98 -19.75
CA GLU A 56 18.12 -0.53 -18.89
C GLU A 56 17.60 -0.01 -17.54
N LEU A 57 16.63 0.92 -17.58
CA LEU A 57 16.00 1.44 -16.35
C LEU A 57 15.29 0.35 -15.56
N LEU A 58 14.57 -0.55 -16.23
CA LEU A 58 13.91 -1.68 -15.58
C LEU A 58 14.92 -2.56 -14.82
N ASN A 59 16.06 -2.87 -15.44
CA ASN A 59 17.09 -3.71 -14.84
C ASN A 59 17.76 -3.04 -13.65
N GLU A 60 18.08 -1.75 -13.75
CA GLU A 60 18.68 -0.98 -12.64
C GLU A 60 17.72 -0.84 -11.45
N LEU A 61 16.43 -0.60 -11.72
CA LEU A 61 15.39 -0.56 -10.68
C LEU A 61 15.27 -1.92 -9.99
N ASN A 62 15.11 -3.00 -10.74
CA ASN A 62 14.98 -4.34 -10.17
C ASN A 62 16.25 -4.77 -9.42
N GLY A 63 17.43 -4.48 -9.97
CA GLY A 63 18.71 -4.78 -9.34
C GLY A 63 18.91 -3.99 -8.03
N SER A 64 18.39 -2.77 -7.95
CA SER A 64 18.43 -1.98 -6.72
C SER A 64 17.40 -2.45 -5.69
N LEU A 65 16.16 -2.72 -6.12
CA LEU A 65 15.08 -3.18 -5.23
C LEU A 65 15.34 -4.59 -4.67
N ALA A 66 16.01 -5.46 -5.42
CA ALA A 66 16.38 -6.80 -4.98
C ALA A 66 17.37 -6.80 -3.80
N LYS A 67 18.07 -5.68 -3.54
CA LYS A 67 18.98 -5.53 -2.40
C LYS A 67 18.24 -5.32 -1.08
N LEU A 68 16.95 -4.98 -1.13
CA LEU A 68 16.15 -4.77 0.06
C LEU A 68 15.63 -6.11 0.58
N THR A 69 15.73 -6.34 1.87
CA THR A 69 15.09 -7.47 2.56
C THR A 69 13.59 -7.21 2.75
N GLN A 70 12.84 -8.26 3.07
CA GLN A 70 11.41 -8.10 3.37
C GLN A 70 11.19 -7.22 4.59
N GLU A 71 11.99 -7.37 5.64
CA GLU A 71 11.91 -6.53 6.84
C GLU A 71 12.17 -5.06 6.54
N GLN A 72 13.20 -4.72 5.75
CA GLN A 72 13.46 -3.34 5.34
C GLN A 72 12.31 -2.75 4.53
N ARG A 73 11.69 -3.53 3.64
CA ARG A 73 10.51 -3.08 2.89
C ARG A 73 9.32 -2.82 3.82
N SER A 74 9.04 -3.72 4.76
CA SER A 74 7.97 -3.57 5.73
C SER A 74 8.19 -2.34 6.63
N GLU A 75 9.41 -2.13 7.10
CA GLU A 75 9.77 -0.95 7.89
C GLU A 75 9.57 0.34 7.08
N MET A 76 10.05 0.39 5.84
CA MET A 76 9.84 1.54 4.95
C MET A 76 8.36 1.85 4.71
N MET A 77 7.51 0.82 4.54
CA MET A 77 6.07 1.00 4.38
C MET A 77 5.42 1.53 5.67
N GLY A 78 5.76 0.96 6.83
CA GLY A 78 5.26 1.45 8.11
C GLY A 78 5.64 2.91 8.36
N GLN A 79 6.90 3.29 8.06
CA GLN A 79 7.34 4.68 8.15
C GLN A 79 6.65 5.60 7.13
N ALA A 80 6.32 5.10 5.93
CA ALA A 80 5.57 5.88 4.94
C ALA A 80 4.13 6.16 5.39
N SER A 81 3.47 5.16 6.00
CA SER A 81 2.14 5.29 6.60
C SER A 81 2.14 6.33 7.74
N LEU A 82 3.17 6.33 8.60
CA LEU A 82 3.33 7.30 9.67
C LEU A 82 3.66 8.72 9.18
N ARG A 83 4.38 8.86 8.05
CA ARG A 83 4.72 10.18 7.47
C ARG A 83 3.51 10.95 6.95
N SER A 84 2.36 10.30 6.71
CA SER A 84 1.14 11.02 6.37
C SER A 84 0.54 11.81 7.54
N GLN A 85 1.15 11.77 8.74
CA GLN A 85 0.80 12.57 9.93
C GLN A 85 1.23 14.04 9.86
N GLY A 86 1.68 14.53 8.69
CA GLY A 86 2.08 15.93 8.46
C GLY A 86 0.97 16.80 7.93
#